data_AF-A0A8K1C2T2-F1
#
_entry.id   AF-A0A8K1C2T2-F1
#
_cell.length_a   1.000
_cell.length_b   1.000
_cell.length_c   1.000
_cell.angle_alpha   90.00
_cell.angle_beta   90.00
_cell.angle_gamma   90.00
#
_symmetry.space_group_name_H-M   'P 1'
#
loop_
_entity.id
_entity.type
_entity.pdbx_description
1 polymer ?
#
loop_
_entity_poly.entity_id
_entity_poly.type
_entity_poly.pdbx_seq_one_letter_code
_entity_poly.pdbx_strand_id
1 'polypeptide(L)'
;MGVDFSKQDVTPLATACVAEITQFNGEQVQAFRKLLHLTRTHDESEPHDDDADIAAETTHPILPWGTPDMDMAVFRHALEEIAFKPSDSSILERIFTLLDPTGDDEIHGLELLIVMITLLKCDLRDKFQLALESTRDELGDTLMSIKHLIFVLLTMTRVANFFGDPLLPPPVIEAIADDVWKQTEHGADIPAIVKGLVVHPLVIEYVKPAVHADRSS
;
A
#
# COMPACT_ATOMS: atom_id res chain seq x y z
N MET A 1 23.64 16.69 8.54
CA MET A 1 24.15 16.30 7.21
C MET A 1 22.92 15.98 6.38
N GLY A 2 22.58 16.84 5.42
CA GLY A 2 21.42 16.64 4.56
C GLY A 2 21.74 15.60 3.50
N VAL A 3 20.84 14.64 3.30
CA VAL A 3 20.93 13.68 2.21
C VAL A 3 20.62 14.47 0.93
N ASP A 4 21.61 14.58 0.05
CA ASP A 4 21.51 15.31 -1.21
C ASP A 4 20.84 14.40 -2.26
N PHE A 5 19.53 14.56 -2.44
CA PHE A 5 18.71 13.79 -3.38
C PHE A 5 18.93 14.20 -4.85
N SER A 6 19.82 15.17 -5.14
CA SER A 6 20.08 15.68 -6.50
C SER A 6 20.78 14.69 -7.46
N LYS A 7 21.09 13.46 -7.02
CA LYS A 7 21.86 12.47 -7.81
C LYS A 7 21.10 11.19 -8.15
N GLN A 8 19.81 11.08 -7.83
CA GLN A 8 18.98 9.97 -8.30
C GLN A 8 18.04 10.50 -9.38
N ASP A 9 18.48 10.42 -10.64
CA ASP A 9 17.69 10.69 -11.86
C ASP A 9 16.59 9.63 -12.06
N VAL A 10 15.72 9.43 -11.07
CA VAL A 10 14.61 8.48 -11.19
C VAL A 10 13.34 9.20 -10.75
N THR A 11 12.58 9.60 -11.75
CA THR A 11 11.23 10.16 -11.60
C THR A 11 10.22 9.05 -11.31
N PRO A 12 9.07 9.35 -10.69
CA PRO A 12 8.01 8.38 -10.31
C PRO A 12 7.21 7.85 -11.53
N LEU A 13 7.89 7.68 -12.66
CA LEU A 13 7.28 7.40 -13.95
C LEU A 13 6.65 6.01 -13.94
N ALA A 14 7.16 5.06 -13.15
CA ALA A 14 6.82 3.68 -13.32
C ALA A 14 5.49 3.28 -12.67
N THR A 15 5.17 3.76 -11.47
CA THR A 15 3.82 3.55 -10.89
C THR A 15 2.74 4.24 -11.73
N ALA A 16 3.04 5.44 -12.24
CA ALA A 16 2.13 6.14 -13.15
C ALA A 16 1.93 5.34 -14.45
N CYS A 17 3.01 4.83 -15.05
CA CYS A 17 2.93 3.98 -16.24
C CYS A 17 2.19 2.66 -15.99
N VAL A 18 2.36 2.03 -14.82
CA VAL A 18 1.68 0.76 -14.52
C VAL A 18 0.21 0.99 -14.19
N ALA A 19 -0.12 2.07 -13.47
CA ALA A 19 -1.50 2.50 -13.31
C ALA A 19 -2.16 2.78 -14.66
N GLU A 20 -1.43 3.18 -15.71
CA GLU A 20 -1.96 3.30 -17.07
C GLU A 20 -2.19 1.96 -17.79
N ILE A 21 -1.51 0.89 -17.38
CA ILE A 21 -1.58 -0.44 -18.01
C ILE A 21 -2.65 -1.33 -17.37
N THR A 22 -2.89 -1.20 -16.06
CA THR A 22 -3.92 -1.95 -15.34
C THR A 22 -5.31 -1.60 -15.86
N GLN A 23 -6.20 -2.58 -15.95
CA GLN A 23 -7.55 -2.39 -16.51
C GLN A 23 -8.66 -2.61 -15.50
N PHE A 24 -8.31 -2.98 -14.26
CA PHE A 24 -9.27 -3.15 -13.19
C PHE A 24 -9.76 -1.82 -12.63
N ASN A 25 -11.00 -1.81 -12.14
CA ASN A 25 -11.67 -0.62 -11.65
C ASN A 25 -11.88 -0.65 -10.12
N GLY A 26 -12.44 0.44 -9.58
CA GLY A 26 -12.73 0.53 -8.16
C GLY A 26 -13.73 -0.53 -7.67
N GLU A 27 -14.68 -0.97 -8.51
CA GLU A 27 -15.64 -2.02 -8.14
C GLU A 27 -14.96 -3.36 -7.90
N GLN A 28 -13.97 -3.71 -8.73
CA GLN A 28 -13.19 -4.93 -8.56
C GLN A 28 -12.31 -4.89 -7.31
N VAL A 29 -11.72 -3.74 -6.97
CA VAL A 29 -10.98 -3.56 -5.71
C VAL A 29 -11.91 -3.68 -4.50
N GLN A 30 -13.12 -3.13 -4.58
CA GLN A 30 -14.13 -3.28 -3.51
C GLN A 30 -14.65 -4.72 -3.40
N ALA A 31 -14.79 -5.44 -4.51
CA ALA A 31 -15.13 -6.86 -4.49
C ALA A 31 -14.02 -7.68 -3.83
N PHE A 32 -12.75 -7.39 -4.15
CA PHE A 32 -11.59 -8.03 -3.52
C PHE A 32 -11.56 -7.79 -2.02
N ARG A 33 -11.77 -6.55 -1.59
CA ARG A 33 -11.87 -6.18 -0.18
C ARG A 33 -12.95 -6.96 0.56
N LYS A 34 -14.15 -7.11 -0.02
CA LYS A 34 -15.23 -7.90 0.58
C LYS A 34 -14.86 -9.37 0.72
N LEU A 35 -14.15 -9.92 -0.26
CA LEU A 35 -13.69 -11.30 -0.23
C LEU A 35 -12.65 -11.50 0.88
N LEU A 36 -11.70 -10.58 1.06
CA LEU A 36 -10.76 -10.61 2.18
C LEU A 36 -11.46 -10.69 3.54
N HIS A 37 -12.47 -9.84 3.75
CA HIS A 37 -13.27 -9.89 4.97
C HIS A 37 -13.97 -11.24 5.16
N LEU A 38 -14.57 -11.80 4.11
CA LEU A 38 -15.26 -13.09 4.17
C LEU A 38 -14.31 -14.22 4.56
N THR A 39 -13.14 -14.31 3.92
CA THR A 39 -12.15 -15.35 4.21
C THR A 39 -11.68 -15.29 5.66
N ARG A 40 -11.44 -14.09 6.18
CA ARG A 40 -10.98 -13.89 7.55
C ARG A 40 -12.04 -14.26 8.60
N THR A 41 -13.31 -13.92 8.36
CA THR A 41 -14.40 -14.31 9.27
C THR A 41 -14.67 -15.81 9.29
N HIS A 42 -14.30 -16.52 8.22
CA HIS A 42 -14.49 -17.97 8.14
C HIS A 42 -13.44 -18.73 8.97
N ASP A 43 -12.27 -18.13 9.20
CA ASP A 43 -11.16 -18.71 9.96
C ASP A 43 -11.34 -18.55 11.49
N GLU A 44 -12.01 -17.47 11.93
CA GLU A 44 -12.38 -17.24 13.33
C GLU A 44 -13.48 -18.20 13.87
N SER A 45 -13.94 -19.14 13.04
CA SER A 45 -15.00 -20.11 13.37
C SER A 45 -14.47 -21.45 13.89
N GLU A 46 -13.16 -21.71 13.83
CA GLU A 46 -12.56 -22.90 14.45
C GLU A 46 -12.01 -22.56 15.85
N PRO A 47 -12.37 -23.31 16.91
CA PRO A 47 -11.81 -23.08 18.24
C PRO A 47 -10.33 -23.42 18.21
N HIS A 48 -9.48 -22.40 18.25
CA HIS A 48 -8.04 -22.55 18.37
C HIS A 48 -7.72 -22.93 19.83
N ASP A 49 -7.28 -24.18 20.04
CA ASP A 49 -6.73 -24.63 21.32
C ASP A 49 -5.46 -23.81 21.60
N ASP A 50 -5.52 -22.97 22.64
CA ASP A 50 -4.41 -22.17 23.16
C ASP A 50 -3.29 -23.08 23.70
N ASP A 51 -2.35 -23.52 22.85
CA ASP A 51 -1.06 -24.06 23.27
C ASP A 51 -0.06 -24.09 22.09
N ALA A 52 0.51 -22.95 21.70
CA ALA A 52 1.73 -22.90 20.90
C ALA A 52 2.51 -21.59 21.09
N ASP A 53 3.28 -21.53 22.17
CA ASP A 53 4.27 -20.49 22.45
C ASP A 53 5.62 -20.90 21.84
N ILE A 54 5.88 -20.69 20.53
CA ILE A 54 7.24 -20.78 19.93
C ILE A 54 7.42 -19.80 18.73
N ALA A 55 8.17 -18.73 18.98
CA ALA A 55 9.09 -18.01 18.09
C ALA A 55 8.67 -17.72 16.62
N ALA A 56 8.07 -16.55 16.39
CA ALA A 56 8.08 -15.86 15.09
C ALA A 56 8.84 -14.54 15.20
N GLU A 57 10.14 -14.61 15.49
CA GLU A 57 11.05 -13.47 15.49
C GLU A 57 11.83 -13.41 14.16
N THR A 58 11.14 -13.42 13.02
CA THR A 58 11.79 -13.21 11.71
C THR A 58 10.84 -12.78 10.58
N THR A 59 9.97 -11.79 10.77
CA THR A 59 9.22 -11.24 9.62
C THR A 59 8.94 -9.73 9.80
N HIS A 60 9.47 -8.93 8.87
CA HIS A 60 9.21 -7.49 8.64
C HIS A 60 9.21 -6.55 9.87
N PRO A 61 10.31 -5.80 10.13
CA PRO A 61 10.47 -4.98 11.34
C PRO A 61 9.60 -3.70 11.41
N ILE A 62 8.50 -3.57 10.64
CA ILE A 62 7.72 -2.32 10.57
C ILE A 62 6.20 -2.53 10.53
N LEU A 63 5.66 -3.75 10.49
CA LEU A 63 4.20 -3.94 10.38
C LEU A 63 3.58 -4.33 11.75
N PRO A 64 2.74 -3.49 12.36
CA PRO A 64 2.07 -3.79 13.64
C PRO A 64 1.03 -4.92 13.59
N TRP A 65 0.86 -5.62 12.47
CA TRP A 65 -0.31 -6.44 12.19
C TRP A 65 0.04 -7.91 11.94
N GLY A 66 0.25 -8.65 13.04
CA GLY A 66 0.07 -10.10 13.10
C GLY A 66 0.81 -10.98 12.08
N THR A 67 0.36 -12.23 12.00
CA THR A 67 0.80 -13.21 10.99
C THR A 67 0.16 -12.90 9.63
N PRO A 68 0.78 -13.32 8.52
CA PRO A 68 0.14 -13.32 7.20
C PRO A 68 -1.26 -13.96 7.26
N ASP A 69 -2.20 -13.42 6.49
CA ASP A 69 -3.63 -13.81 6.52
C ASP A 69 -4.19 -14.17 5.13
N MET A 70 -3.32 -14.30 4.12
CA MET A 70 -3.70 -14.73 2.79
C MET A 70 -2.60 -15.53 2.10
N ASP A 71 -2.94 -16.76 1.75
CA ASP A 71 -2.11 -17.61 0.91
C ASP A 71 -2.36 -17.38 -0.60
N MET A 72 -1.41 -17.85 -1.42
CA MET A 72 -1.47 -17.75 -2.89
C MET A 72 -2.69 -18.45 -3.50
N ALA A 73 -3.19 -19.54 -2.91
CA ALA A 73 -4.32 -20.29 -3.44
C ALA A 73 -5.64 -19.52 -3.27
N VAL A 74 -5.87 -18.96 -2.08
CA VAL A 74 -6.96 -18.05 -1.75
C VAL A 74 -6.90 -16.83 -2.66
N PHE A 75 -5.72 -16.25 -2.83
CA PHE A 75 -5.52 -15.09 -3.71
C PHE A 75 -5.90 -15.40 -5.16
N ARG A 76 -5.43 -16.52 -5.74
CA ARG A 76 -5.79 -16.92 -7.11
C ARG A 76 -7.28 -17.17 -7.27
N HIS A 77 -7.90 -17.84 -6.30
CA HIS A 77 -9.34 -18.05 -6.29
C HIS A 77 -10.11 -16.71 -6.32
N ALA A 78 -9.66 -15.74 -5.52
CA ALA A 78 -10.26 -14.40 -5.51
C ALA A 78 -10.14 -13.69 -6.86
N LEU A 79 -9.00 -13.80 -7.55
CA LEU A 79 -8.82 -13.22 -8.89
C LEU A 79 -9.79 -13.83 -9.92
N GLU A 80 -10.02 -15.13 -9.85
CA GLU A 80 -10.96 -15.85 -10.72
C GLU A 80 -12.41 -15.46 -10.42
N GLU A 81 -12.79 -15.41 -9.15
CA GLU A 81 -14.16 -15.08 -8.72
C GLU A 81 -14.57 -13.66 -9.11
N ILE A 82 -13.66 -12.69 -8.99
CA ILE A 82 -13.89 -11.28 -9.35
C ILE A 82 -13.77 -11.06 -10.86
N ALA A 83 -13.37 -12.08 -11.61
CA ALA A 83 -13.16 -12.06 -13.05
C ALA A 83 -12.18 -10.96 -13.49
N PHE A 84 -11.01 -10.88 -12.84
CA PHE A 84 -9.92 -10.05 -13.32
C PHE A 84 -9.49 -10.48 -14.73
N LYS A 85 -9.04 -9.51 -15.55
CA LYS A 85 -8.49 -9.84 -16.86
C LYS A 85 -7.18 -10.60 -16.68
N PRO A 86 -6.84 -11.56 -17.57
CA PRO A 86 -5.60 -12.33 -17.46
C PRO A 86 -4.33 -11.47 -17.35
N SER A 87 -4.31 -10.29 -18.00
CA SER A 87 -3.21 -9.33 -17.89
C SER A 87 -3.09 -8.72 -16.50
N ASP A 88 -4.22 -8.36 -15.88
CA ASP A 88 -4.26 -7.80 -14.54
C ASP A 88 -3.91 -8.87 -13.50
N SER A 89 -4.46 -10.08 -13.64
CA SER A 89 -4.14 -11.22 -12.79
C SER A 89 -2.64 -11.53 -12.81
N SER A 90 -2.01 -11.54 -13.99
CA SER A 90 -0.57 -11.76 -14.10
C SER A 90 0.27 -10.67 -13.41
N ILE A 91 -0.17 -9.40 -13.45
CA ILE A 91 0.49 -8.29 -12.74
C ILE A 91 0.33 -8.48 -11.22
N LEU A 92 -0.88 -8.78 -10.77
CA LEU A 92 -1.19 -8.97 -9.35
C LEU A 92 -0.48 -10.21 -8.76
N GLU A 93 -0.37 -11.30 -9.50
CA GLU A 93 0.44 -12.46 -9.11
C GLU A 93 1.92 -12.11 -8.99
N ARG A 94 2.45 -11.31 -9.92
CA ARG A 94 3.84 -10.86 -9.82
C ARG A 94 4.07 -9.99 -8.59
N ILE A 95 3.09 -9.15 -8.24
CA ILE A 95 3.10 -8.33 -7.03
C ILE A 95 3.05 -9.20 -5.78
N PHE A 96 2.20 -10.24 -5.75
CA PHE A 96 2.15 -11.18 -4.63
C PHE A 96 3.54 -11.73 -4.32
N THR A 97 4.25 -12.24 -5.34
CA THR A 97 5.63 -12.74 -5.18
C THR A 97 6.63 -11.67 -4.73
N LEU A 98 6.36 -10.38 -4.97
CA LEU A 98 7.22 -9.28 -4.50
C LEU A 98 6.90 -8.85 -3.06
N LEU A 99 5.66 -9.07 -2.64
CA LEU A 99 5.20 -8.86 -1.26
C LEU A 99 5.65 -9.98 -0.32
N ASP A 100 5.80 -11.20 -0.85
CA ASP A 100 6.36 -12.39 -0.18
C ASP A 100 7.88 -12.54 -0.45
N PRO A 101 8.76 -11.93 0.36
CA PRO A 101 10.19 -12.13 0.22
C PRO A 101 10.69 -13.47 0.78
N THR A 102 9.88 -14.14 1.61
CA THR A 102 10.22 -15.42 2.27
C THR A 102 10.00 -16.60 1.33
N GLY A 103 9.12 -16.44 0.34
CA GLY A 103 8.74 -17.48 -0.61
C GLY A 103 7.88 -18.56 0.05
N ASP A 104 7.16 -18.22 1.12
CA ASP A 104 6.24 -19.12 1.82
C ASP A 104 4.82 -19.11 1.22
N ASP A 105 4.62 -18.35 0.14
CA ASP A 105 3.34 -18.18 -0.55
C ASP A 105 2.26 -17.53 0.35
N GLU A 106 2.66 -16.76 1.37
CA GLU A 106 1.77 -16.06 2.30
C GLU A 106 2.07 -14.55 2.38
N ILE A 107 1.02 -13.71 2.41
CA ILE A 107 1.15 -12.26 2.56
C ILE A 107 0.05 -11.68 3.46
N HIS A 108 0.20 -10.42 3.84
CA HIS A 108 -0.86 -9.64 4.47
C HIS A 108 -1.84 -9.10 3.43
N GLY A 109 -3.11 -9.45 3.54
CA GLY A 109 -4.14 -9.05 2.58
C GLY A 109 -4.43 -7.57 2.55
N LEU A 110 -4.30 -6.89 3.68
CA LEU A 110 -4.36 -5.44 3.73
C LEU A 110 -3.21 -4.78 2.94
N GLU A 111 -2.00 -5.35 2.97
CA GLU A 111 -0.88 -4.83 2.18
C GLU A 111 -1.20 -4.94 0.69
N LEU A 112 -1.65 -6.12 0.25
CA LEU A 112 -2.08 -6.34 -1.15
C LEU A 112 -3.21 -5.40 -1.58
N LEU A 113 -4.20 -5.17 -0.72
CA LEU A 113 -5.30 -4.25 -1.00
C LEU A 113 -4.80 -2.82 -1.24
N ILE A 114 -3.88 -2.32 -0.41
CA ILE A 114 -3.26 -1.00 -0.60
C ILE A 114 -2.45 -0.97 -1.92
N VAL A 115 -1.78 -2.07 -2.27
CA VAL A 115 -1.09 -2.18 -3.56
C VAL A 115 -2.07 -2.06 -4.73
N MET A 116 -3.18 -2.78 -4.69
CA MET A 116 -4.22 -2.70 -5.72
C MET A 116 -4.77 -1.28 -5.86
N ILE A 117 -5.01 -0.58 -4.73
CA ILE A 117 -5.44 0.82 -4.73
C ILE A 117 -4.39 1.73 -5.37
N THR A 118 -3.11 1.50 -5.09
CA THR A 118 -1.99 2.28 -5.67
C THR A 118 -1.97 2.18 -7.20
N LEU A 119 -2.40 1.03 -7.73
CA LEU A 119 -2.43 0.74 -9.16
C LEU A 119 -3.74 1.14 -9.86
N LEU A 120 -4.73 1.67 -9.14
CA LEU A 120 -5.96 2.17 -9.74
C LEU A 120 -5.70 3.38 -10.66
N LYS A 121 -6.52 3.48 -11.71
CA LYS A 121 -6.61 4.64 -12.60
C LYS A 121 -7.45 5.75 -11.97
N CYS A 122 -6.91 6.42 -10.96
CA CYS A 122 -7.53 7.57 -10.32
C CYS A 122 -6.50 8.60 -9.84
N ASP A 123 -6.99 9.77 -9.41
CA ASP A 123 -6.14 10.83 -8.90
C ASP A 123 -5.43 10.41 -7.60
N LEU A 124 -4.23 10.96 -7.37
CA LEU A 124 -3.44 10.68 -6.16
C LEU A 124 -4.24 10.92 -4.86
N ARG A 125 -5.10 11.94 -4.86
CA ARG A 125 -6.02 12.22 -3.75
C ARG A 125 -6.91 11.02 -3.45
N ASP A 126 -7.53 10.46 -4.49
CA ASP A 126 -8.47 9.36 -4.35
C ASP A 126 -7.74 8.08 -3.93
N LYS A 127 -6.50 7.86 -4.41
CA LYS A 127 -5.64 6.77 -3.94
C LYS A 127 -5.38 6.85 -2.43
N PHE A 128 -4.98 8.02 -1.93
CA PHE A 128 -4.76 8.20 -0.49
C PHE A 128 -6.05 8.02 0.31
N GLN A 129 -7.16 8.60 -0.16
CA GLN A 129 -8.46 8.47 0.50
C GLN A 129 -8.87 7.00 0.62
N LEU A 130 -8.86 6.25 -0.50
CA LEU A 130 -9.25 4.85 -0.53
C LEU A 130 -8.33 3.96 0.31
N ALA A 131 -7.02 4.22 0.28
CA ALA A 131 -6.05 3.44 1.05
C ALA A 131 -6.27 3.65 2.55
N LEU A 132 -6.39 4.89 3.00
CA LEU A 132 -6.61 5.23 4.41
C LEU A 132 -7.96 4.73 4.93
N GLU A 133 -9.03 4.85 4.14
CA GLU A 133 -10.35 4.30 4.49
C GLU A 133 -10.31 2.78 4.59
N SER A 134 -9.69 2.11 3.62
CA SER A 134 -9.56 0.65 3.67
C SER A 134 -8.74 0.21 4.87
N THR A 135 -7.61 0.85 5.17
CA THR A 135 -6.83 0.55 6.38
C THR A 135 -7.63 0.73 7.66
N ARG A 136 -8.37 1.84 7.81
CA ARG A 136 -9.21 2.07 8.99
C ARG A 136 -10.24 0.97 9.15
N ASP A 137 -10.95 0.66 8.07
CA ASP A 137 -12.06 -0.27 8.11
C ASP A 137 -11.59 -1.73 8.32
N GLU A 138 -10.48 -2.15 7.71
CA GLU A 138 -9.88 -3.49 7.92
C GLU A 138 -9.37 -3.69 9.35
N LEU A 139 -8.88 -2.62 9.99
CA LEU A 139 -8.41 -2.67 11.37
C LEU A 139 -9.55 -2.54 12.39
N GLY A 140 -10.77 -2.22 11.96
CA GLY A 140 -11.92 -2.00 12.85
C GLY A 140 -11.77 -0.78 13.77
N ASP A 141 -10.79 0.08 13.51
CA ASP A 141 -10.48 1.22 14.36
C ASP A 141 -11.44 2.38 14.09
N THR A 142 -12.00 2.94 15.17
CA THR A 142 -12.89 4.11 15.06
C THR A 142 -12.14 5.38 14.63
N LEU A 143 -10.82 5.43 14.85
CA LEU A 143 -9.97 6.56 14.55
C LEU A 143 -8.71 6.11 13.82
N MET A 144 -8.25 6.93 12.88
CA MET A 144 -6.92 6.72 12.31
C MET A 144 -5.84 6.97 13.36
N SER A 145 -4.74 6.24 13.24
CA SER A 145 -3.52 6.48 14.01
C SER A 145 -2.41 6.90 13.06
N ILE A 146 -1.39 7.60 13.58
CA ILE A 146 -0.20 7.95 12.79
C ILE A 146 0.50 6.71 12.23
N LYS A 147 0.43 5.58 12.95
CA LYS A 147 1.00 4.30 12.50
C LYS A 147 0.30 3.79 11.24
N HIS A 148 -1.02 3.97 11.13
CA HIS A 148 -1.79 3.61 9.92
C HIS A 148 -1.34 4.45 8.73
N LEU A 149 -1.14 5.75 8.95
CA LEU A 149 -0.65 6.66 7.90
C LEU A 149 0.75 6.26 7.42
N ILE A 150 1.68 6.02 8.34
CA ILE A 150 3.05 5.58 8.00
C ILE A 150 3.02 4.27 7.20
N PHE A 151 2.19 3.31 7.64
CA PHE A 151 2.02 2.04 6.94
C PHE A 151 1.54 2.21 5.50
N VAL A 152 0.46 2.97 5.28
CA VAL A 152 -0.05 3.24 3.92
C VAL A 152 1.04 3.86 3.05
N LEU A 153 1.76 4.87 3.56
CA LEU A 153 2.82 5.54 2.80
C LEU A 153 3.99 4.60 2.48
N LEU A 154 4.41 3.76 3.43
CA LEU A 154 5.44 2.75 3.21
C LEU A 154 5.03 1.75 2.15
N THR A 155 3.82 1.20 2.23
CA THR A 155 3.31 0.22 1.26
C THR A 155 3.21 0.83 -0.13
N MET A 156 2.64 2.04 -0.27
CA MET A 156 2.56 2.73 -1.56
C MET A 156 3.95 2.99 -2.17
N THR A 157 4.93 3.37 -1.34
CA THR A 157 6.31 3.62 -1.79
C THR A 157 7.02 2.30 -2.17
N ARG A 158 6.80 1.22 -1.42
CA ARG A 158 7.35 -0.12 -1.72
C ARG A 158 6.84 -0.61 -3.07
N VAL A 159 5.54 -0.47 -3.33
CA VAL A 159 4.94 -0.78 -4.64
C VAL A 159 5.57 0.05 -5.73
N ALA A 160 5.72 1.36 -5.50
CA ALA A 160 6.34 2.23 -6.49
C ALA A 160 7.77 1.79 -6.82
N ASN A 161 8.52 1.35 -5.81
CA ASN A 161 9.85 0.81 -5.99
C ASN A 161 9.89 -0.48 -6.81
N PHE A 162 8.89 -1.37 -6.70
CA PHE A 162 8.80 -2.56 -7.56
C PHE A 162 8.74 -2.22 -9.05
N PHE A 163 8.17 -1.07 -9.39
CA PHE A 163 8.09 -0.60 -10.76
C PHE A 163 9.30 0.24 -11.18
N GLY A 164 10.17 0.60 -10.23
CA GLY A 164 11.42 1.30 -10.50
C GLY A 164 11.44 2.75 -10.03
N ASP A 165 10.41 3.21 -9.31
CA ASP A 165 10.43 4.53 -8.69
C ASP A 165 11.41 4.55 -7.48
N PRO A 166 11.96 5.71 -7.10
CA PRO A 166 12.81 5.80 -5.92
C PRO A 166 12.07 5.32 -4.67
N LEU A 167 12.74 4.54 -3.83
CA LEU A 167 12.23 4.22 -2.51
C LEU A 167 12.51 5.39 -1.57
N LEU A 168 11.45 5.99 -1.00
CA LEU A 168 11.60 6.97 0.08
C LEU A 168 12.09 6.26 1.36
N PRO A 169 13.15 6.76 2.02
CA PRO A 169 13.62 6.19 3.28
C PRO A 169 12.54 6.29 4.39
N PRO A 170 12.43 5.31 5.29
CA PRO A 170 11.44 5.35 6.38
C PRO A 170 11.46 6.64 7.22
N PRO A 171 12.63 7.21 7.60
CA PRO A 171 12.65 8.47 8.35
C PRO A 171 12.02 9.66 7.63
N VAL A 172 12.05 9.65 6.28
CA VAL A 172 11.41 10.69 5.45
C VAL A 172 9.89 10.50 5.48
N ILE A 173 9.43 9.25 5.39
CA ILE A 173 8.01 8.91 5.46
C ILE A 173 7.43 9.26 6.83
N GLU A 174 8.15 8.92 7.90
CA GLU A 174 7.79 9.30 9.28
C GLU A 174 7.69 10.81 9.44
N ALA A 175 8.62 11.58 8.88
CA ALA A 175 8.56 13.04 8.91
C ALA A 175 7.33 13.60 8.16
N ILE A 176 7.01 13.05 6.98
CA ILE A 176 5.79 13.43 6.24
C ILE A 176 4.54 13.13 7.07
N ALA A 177 4.48 11.93 7.67
CA ALA A 177 3.35 11.52 8.49
C ALA A 177 3.20 12.43 9.72
N ASP A 178 4.29 12.72 10.42
CA ASP A 178 4.31 13.64 11.58
C ASP A 178 3.84 15.05 11.21
N ASP A 179 4.31 15.60 10.09
CA ASP A 179 3.98 16.95 9.65
C ASP A 179 2.50 17.07 9.27
N VAL A 180 1.96 16.07 8.57
CA VAL A 180 0.52 16.00 8.25
C VAL A 180 -0.29 15.76 9.52
N TRP A 181 0.16 14.90 10.43
CA TRP A 181 -0.53 14.58 11.66
C TRP A 181 -0.70 15.81 12.57
N LYS A 182 0.35 16.62 12.72
CA LYS A 182 0.33 17.86 13.50
C LYS A 182 -0.63 18.91 12.93
N GLN A 183 -0.80 18.94 11.61
CA GLN A 183 -1.68 19.90 10.93
C GLN A 183 -3.18 19.55 11.07
N THR A 184 -3.51 18.33 11.49
CA THR A 184 -4.89 17.80 11.48
C THR A 184 -5.51 17.69 12.89
N GLU A 185 -5.05 18.51 13.85
CA GLU A 185 -5.50 18.47 15.26
C GLU A 185 -5.52 17.05 15.86
N HIS A 186 -4.51 16.22 15.53
CA HIS A 186 -4.38 14.82 15.96
C HIS A 186 -5.30 13.80 15.24
N GLY A 187 -5.65 14.08 13.98
CA GLY A 187 -5.70 13.01 12.97
C GLY A 187 -6.88 12.03 13.01
N ALA A 188 -8.06 12.48 13.44
CA ALA A 188 -9.28 11.65 13.31
C ALA A 188 -9.86 11.64 11.89
N ASP A 189 -9.68 12.72 11.13
CA ASP A 189 -10.40 12.95 9.88
C ASP A 189 -9.54 12.63 8.65
N ILE A 190 -9.87 11.54 7.95
CA ILE A 190 -9.17 11.10 6.73
C ILE A 190 -9.14 12.21 5.66
N PRO A 191 -10.27 12.89 5.32
CA PRO A 191 -10.26 14.04 4.43
C PRO A 191 -9.23 15.12 4.77
N ALA A 192 -9.04 15.44 6.05
CA ALA A 192 -8.05 16.42 6.49
C ALA A 192 -6.61 15.91 6.28
N ILE A 193 -6.35 14.63 6.61
CA ILE A 193 -5.05 13.96 6.37
C ILE A 193 -4.72 13.97 4.88
N VAL A 194 -5.66 13.56 4.03
CA VAL A 194 -5.49 13.53 2.56
C VAL A 194 -5.22 14.91 2.01
N LYS A 195 -5.93 15.94 2.49
CA LYS A 195 -5.68 17.32 2.10
C LYS A 195 -4.25 17.75 2.43
N GLY A 196 -3.74 17.37 3.61
CA GLY A 196 -2.36 17.64 4.02
C GLY A 196 -1.33 16.91 3.15
N LEU A 197 -1.56 15.63 2.85
CA LEU A 197 -0.66 14.81 2.01
C LEU A 197 -0.50 15.35 0.60
N VAL A 198 -1.61 15.69 -0.07
CA VAL A 198 -1.59 16.12 -1.48
C VAL A 198 -0.87 17.46 -1.68
N VAL A 199 -0.80 18.30 -0.63
CA VAL A 199 -0.07 19.57 -0.68
C VAL A 199 1.33 19.50 -0.03
N HIS A 200 1.71 18.34 0.51
CA HIS A 200 2.95 18.19 1.24
C HIS A 200 4.16 18.34 0.29
N PRO A 201 5.15 19.20 0.58
CA PRO A 201 6.26 19.47 -0.33
C PRO A 201 7.01 18.22 -0.79
N LEU A 202 7.31 17.30 0.14
CA LEU A 202 8.02 16.05 -0.17
C LEU A 202 7.18 15.07 -0.99
N VAL A 203 5.85 15.07 -0.82
CA VAL A 203 4.95 14.24 -1.63
C VAL A 203 4.86 14.80 -3.05
N ILE A 204 4.76 16.13 -3.17
CA ILE A 204 4.76 16.81 -4.46
C ILE A 204 6.08 16.60 -5.20
N GLU A 205 7.22 16.69 -4.50
CA GLU A 205 8.54 16.44 -5.07
C GLU A 205 8.67 14.99 -5.55
N TYR A 206 8.18 14.04 -4.75
CA TYR A 206 8.19 12.63 -5.11
C TYR A 206 7.33 12.33 -6.33
N VAL A 207 6.17 12.97 -6.48
CA VAL A 207 5.18 12.70 -7.54
C VAL A 207 5.45 13.48 -8.83
N LYS A 208 6.17 14.61 -8.76
CA LYS A 208 6.49 15.38 -9.96
C LYS A 208 7.49 14.61 -10.83
N PRO A 209 7.25 14.48 -12.14
CA PRO A 209 8.31 14.07 -13.04
C PRO A 209 9.43 15.11 -12.98
N ALA A 210 10.68 14.66 -12.86
CA ALA A 210 11.85 15.51 -13.09
C ALA A 210 11.66 16.11 -14.47
N VAL A 211 11.38 17.41 -14.47
CA VAL A 211 11.36 18.20 -15.68
C VAL A 211 12.70 17.94 -16.34
N HIS A 212 12.68 17.35 -17.53
CA HIS A 212 13.86 17.29 -18.38
C HIS A 212 14.47 18.69 -18.39
N ALA A 213 15.61 18.85 -17.73
CA ALA A 213 16.47 19.98 -17.99
C ALA A 213 16.80 19.88 -19.47
N ASP A 214 16.08 20.71 -20.23
CA ASP A 214 16.21 20.92 -21.65
C ASP A 214 17.71 21.06 -21.95
N ARG A 215 18.33 19.98 -22.42
CA ARG A 215 19.70 20.02 -22.97
C ARG A 215 19.59 20.66 -24.34
N SER A 216 19.38 21.96 -24.35
CA SER A 216 19.48 22.80 -25.53
C SER A 216 20.26 24.07 -25.16
N SER A 217 21.59 23.94 -25.14
CA SER A 217 22.56 25.01 -25.39
C SER A 217 23.91 24.41 -25.78
#